data_AF-R5KR29-F1
#
_entry.id   AF-R5KR29-F1
#
_cell.length_a   1.000
_cell.length_b   1.000
_cell.length_c   1.000
_cell.angle_alpha   90.00
_cell.angle_beta   90.00
_cell.angle_gamma   90.00
#
_symmetry.space_group_name_H-M   'P 1'
#
loop_
_entity.id
_entity.type
_entity.pdbx_description
1 polymer ?
#
loop_
_entity_poly.entity_id
_entity_poly.type
_entity_poly.pdbx_seq_one_letter_code
_entity_poly.pdbx_strand_id
1 'polypeptide(L)'
;MGLAAGQARLLTITGRKSDCEFESMRLSHQKIALSREMADLSNEYQNSLDQSKLIYDYYGTGDTNTPLSYGILMTPSTLNDYMPTTITDTLGRVVLNSQYAAAAKSAGIPQEGLGTLPSEAMRNAFILGLQAKGVITNTLANTILGLPYNQEAGIGGGTTTAVTTTTGNITTLLSYINDNITEGITISGLKLGEGEGEQFQINDVNANDQTSQLTLYNLLNGTAQYEILGESNKGDRINTDSMNRMIDYITGSGGFIEQISDQLGSILDLGDGYTAKALAYAEEETKKMYSRRGGKTSAESGYDSNAESDWIKLNWDCHHGDNVDHIKGQSENYIGIVGSNGVTSWFATRWGATKVNLNNVAKAFLTYFVKYMDGVASKDADGTDKYKVEYGHVSNSKFATDDYLFEYTIKTGTTVSSDDLAQSTFYDALFNQICQNGWTENEKITDNDYLQQMLQNGMLFISKMKDDGYYYQSNYATDCYIKEISDETAIAQAEAKYTTEKAKLNAKEETLDLKMKNLDTEISSLTTEYDTVKNTISKNIEKSFKRYNA
;
A
#
# COMPACT_ATOMS: atom_id res chain seq x y z
N MET A 1 -36.64 60.84 84.17
CA MET A 1 -35.92 59.58 83.90
C MET A 1 -36.59 58.69 82.83
N GLY A 2 -37.93 58.66 82.69
CA GLY A 2 -38.59 57.76 81.71
C GLY A 2 -38.37 58.07 80.21
N LEU A 3 -38.07 59.31 79.84
CA LEU A 3 -37.95 59.74 78.44
C LEU A 3 -36.60 59.32 77.81
N ALA A 4 -35.50 59.47 78.54
CA ALA A 4 -34.16 59.03 78.12
C ALA A 4 -34.06 57.50 77.97
N ALA A 5 -34.67 56.74 78.90
CA ALA A 5 -34.76 55.29 78.80
C ALA A 5 -35.59 54.81 77.61
N GLY A 6 -36.70 55.51 77.30
CA GLY A 6 -37.51 55.25 76.11
C GLY A 6 -36.75 55.50 74.80
N GLN A 7 -36.01 56.62 74.71
CA GLN A 7 -35.20 56.93 73.53
C GLN A 7 -34.04 55.95 73.33
N ALA A 8 -33.37 55.51 74.41
CA ALA A 8 -32.32 54.49 74.33
C ALA A 8 -32.86 53.14 73.85
N ARG A 9 -34.04 52.73 74.33
CA ARG A 9 -34.72 51.51 73.86
C ARG A 9 -35.14 51.62 72.39
N LEU A 10 -35.67 52.76 71.97
CA LEU A 10 -36.04 53.02 70.58
C LEU A 10 -34.82 52.88 69.65
N LEU A 11 -33.69 53.48 70.00
CA LEU A 11 -32.44 53.36 69.23
C LEU A 11 -31.98 51.90 69.11
N THR A 12 -32.09 51.14 70.21
CA THR A 12 -31.69 49.72 70.25
C THR A 12 -32.57 48.86 69.34
N ILE A 13 -33.89 49.10 69.35
CA ILE A 13 -34.84 48.39 68.46
C ILE A 13 -34.57 48.77 67.00
N THR A 14 -34.31 50.05 66.70
CA THR A 14 -33.96 50.50 65.35
C THR A 14 -32.69 49.83 64.83
N GLY A 15 -31.65 49.70 65.66
CA GLY A 15 -30.43 48.98 65.29
C GLY A 15 -30.70 47.51 64.96
N ARG A 16 -31.39 46.80 65.86
CA ARG A 16 -31.75 45.38 65.63
C ARG A 16 -32.63 45.18 64.39
N LYS A 17 -33.58 46.08 64.13
CA LYS A 17 -34.43 46.02 62.94
C LYS A 17 -33.61 46.19 61.66
N SER A 18 -32.67 47.15 61.65
CA SER A 18 -31.75 47.35 60.53
C SER A 18 -30.86 46.13 60.29
N ASP A 19 -30.37 45.48 61.36
CA ASP A 19 -29.57 44.26 61.24
C ASP A 19 -30.39 43.10 60.66
N CYS A 20 -31.64 42.93 61.10
CA CYS A 20 -32.54 41.89 60.57
C CYS A 20 -32.90 42.14 59.10
N GLU A 21 -33.14 43.39 58.71
CA GLU A 21 -33.43 43.79 57.32
C GLU A 21 -32.21 43.53 56.41
N PHE A 22 -31.00 43.84 56.89
CA PHE A 22 -29.76 43.52 56.18
C PHE A 22 -29.57 42.01 56.01
N GLU A 23 -29.81 41.24 57.07
CA GLU A 23 -29.75 39.77 57.02
C GLU A 23 -30.79 39.16 56.08
N SER A 24 -32.02 39.69 56.06
CA SER A 24 -33.06 39.27 55.11
C SER A 24 -32.63 39.51 53.66
N MET A 25 -32.04 40.69 53.36
CA MET A 25 -31.50 40.99 52.04
C MET A 25 -30.36 40.03 51.65
N ARG A 26 -29.47 39.71 52.59
CA ARG A 26 -28.37 38.75 52.39
C ARG A 26 -28.91 37.35 52.04
N LEU A 27 -29.89 36.84 52.78
CA LEU A 27 -30.50 35.54 52.50
C LEU A 27 -31.27 35.53 51.16
N SER A 28 -31.94 36.63 50.81
CA SER A 28 -32.59 36.78 49.51
C SER A 28 -31.60 36.68 48.36
N HIS A 29 -30.43 37.33 48.47
CA HIS A 29 -29.35 37.18 47.49
C HIS A 29 -28.82 35.73 47.41
N GLN A 30 -28.68 35.03 48.54
CA GLN A 30 -28.29 33.62 48.55
C GLN A 30 -29.33 32.75 47.83
N LYS A 31 -30.63 33.02 48.02
CA LYS A 31 -31.70 32.31 47.32
C LYS A 31 -31.63 32.50 45.80
N ILE A 32 -31.40 33.73 45.33
CA ILE A 32 -31.23 34.01 43.89
C ILE A 32 -30.02 33.27 43.33
N ALA A 33 -28.89 33.22 44.05
CA ALA A 33 -27.72 32.46 43.63
C ALA A 33 -28.03 30.96 43.50
N LEU A 34 -28.79 30.41 44.45
CA LEU A 34 -29.18 29.01 44.45
C LEU A 34 -30.13 28.66 43.30
N SER A 35 -31.05 29.57 42.95
CA SER A 35 -31.89 29.41 41.75
C SER A 35 -31.09 29.42 40.45
N ARG A 36 -29.98 30.18 40.38
CA ARG A 36 -29.07 30.16 39.23
C ARG A 36 -28.32 28.82 39.14
N GLU A 37 -27.77 28.33 40.25
CA GLU A 37 -27.13 27.01 40.31
C GLU A 37 -28.07 25.89 39.87
N MET A 38 -29.35 25.96 40.25
CA MET A 38 -30.37 24.99 39.82
C MET A 38 -30.64 25.06 38.30
N ALA A 39 -30.67 26.27 37.73
CA ALA A 39 -30.85 26.45 36.29
C ALA A 39 -29.65 25.90 35.51
N ASP A 40 -28.42 26.17 35.98
CA ASP A 40 -27.19 25.66 35.37
C ASP A 40 -27.11 24.13 35.43
N LEU A 41 -27.43 23.54 36.59
CA LEU A 41 -27.51 22.09 36.76
C LEU A 41 -28.54 21.44 35.82
N SER A 42 -29.69 22.11 35.62
CA SER A 42 -30.71 21.63 34.69
C SER A 42 -30.23 21.69 33.24
N ASN A 43 -29.53 22.75 32.86
CA ASN A 43 -28.97 22.89 31.50
C ASN A 43 -27.88 21.84 31.25
N GLU A 44 -26.99 21.58 32.22
CA GLU A 44 -25.96 20.52 32.14
C GLU A 44 -26.60 19.14 31.93
N TYR A 45 -27.68 18.84 32.65
CA TYR A 45 -28.42 17.59 32.49
C TYR A 45 -29.08 17.48 31.11
N GLN A 46 -29.74 18.54 30.62
CA GLN A 46 -30.34 18.53 29.27
C GLN A 46 -29.28 18.30 28.19
N ASN A 47 -28.12 18.96 28.28
CA ASN A 47 -27.02 18.72 27.34
C ASN A 47 -26.48 17.28 27.40
N SER A 48 -26.59 16.63 28.55
CA SER A 48 -26.17 15.22 28.71
C SER A 48 -27.18 14.25 28.09
N LEU A 49 -28.46 14.61 28.00
CA LEU A 49 -29.49 13.81 27.32
C LEU A 49 -29.27 13.75 25.82
N ASP A 50 -28.69 14.79 25.24
CA ASP A 50 -28.36 14.86 23.83
C ASP A 50 -27.04 14.15 23.48
N GLN A 51 -26.34 13.56 24.46
CA GLN A 51 -25.09 12.84 24.21
C GLN A 51 -25.34 11.53 23.45
N SER A 52 -24.63 11.40 22.34
CA SER A 52 -24.61 10.22 21.50
C SER A 52 -23.20 9.66 21.38
N LYS A 53 -23.12 8.38 21.05
CA LYS A 53 -21.87 7.67 20.74
C LYS A 53 -22.01 6.91 19.44
N LEU A 54 -20.87 6.63 18.82
CA LEU A 54 -20.79 5.81 17.62
C LEU A 54 -20.43 4.37 17.97
N ILE A 55 -21.18 3.43 17.41
CA ILE A 55 -20.96 1.98 17.51
C ILE A 55 -20.65 1.40 16.14
N TYR A 56 -20.04 0.21 16.13
CA TYR A 56 -19.77 -0.56 14.92
C TYR A 56 -20.56 -1.87 14.92
N ASP A 57 -21.66 -1.91 14.16
CA ASP A 57 -22.56 -3.06 14.03
C ASP A 57 -22.32 -3.77 12.69
N TYR A 58 -21.28 -4.60 12.64
CA TYR A 58 -20.91 -5.36 11.45
C TYR A 58 -22.02 -6.33 11.01
N TYR A 59 -22.70 -6.98 11.96
CA TYR A 59 -23.72 -8.00 11.65
C TYR A 59 -25.11 -7.41 11.34
N GLY A 60 -25.29 -6.09 11.49
CA GLY A 60 -26.59 -5.43 11.32
C GLY A 60 -27.65 -5.93 12.32
N THR A 61 -27.21 -6.46 13.45
CA THR A 61 -28.09 -7.07 14.46
C THR A 61 -28.60 -6.05 15.48
N GLY A 62 -28.13 -4.79 15.39
CA GLY A 62 -28.35 -3.76 16.38
C GLY A 62 -27.47 -3.91 17.61
N ASP A 63 -26.28 -4.51 17.49
CA ASP A 63 -25.35 -4.63 18.63
C ASP A 63 -24.85 -3.24 19.07
N THR A 64 -25.09 -2.90 20.33
CA THR A 64 -24.70 -1.61 20.94
C THR A 64 -23.44 -1.70 21.80
N ASN A 65 -22.82 -2.87 21.90
CA ASN A 65 -21.71 -3.12 22.83
C ASN A 65 -20.33 -2.83 22.24
N THR A 66 -20.22 -2.72 20.92
CA THR A 66 -18.94 -2.54 20.22
C THR A 66 -18.74 -1.07 19.87
N PRO A 67 -17.99 -0.29 20.69
CA PRO A 67 -17.74 1.12 20.40
C PRO A 67 -16.89 1.28 19.15
N LEU A 68 -17.19 2.29 18.34
CA LEU A 68 -16.34 2.65 17.22
C LEU A 68 -14.97 3.06 17.75
N SER A 69 -13.92 2.44 17.21
CA SER A 69 -12.54 2.68 17.61
C SER A 69 -11.61 2.68 16.40
N TYR A 70 -10.47 3.35 16.55
CA TYR A 70 -9.42 3.34 15.53
C TYR A 70 -8.96 1.91 15.19
N GLY A 71 -8.87 1.04 16.20
CA GLY A 71 -8.43 -0.34 16.03
C GLY A 71 -9.32 -1.15 15.09
N ILE A 72 -10.64 -1.05 15.22
CA ILE A 72 -11.61 -1.74 14.35
C ILE A 72 -11.45 -1.31 12.89
N LEU A 73 -11.15 -0.04 12.65
CA LEU A 73 -11.08 0.53 11.31
C LEU A 73 -9.70 0.33 10.63
N MET A 74 -8.62 0.38 11.43
CA MET A 74 -7.22 0.45 10.97
C MET A 74 -6.37 -0.75 11.38
N THR A 75 -6.98 -1.86 11.80
CA THR A 75 -6.29 -3.14 12.08
C THR A 75 -7.04 -4.28 11.40
N PRO A 76 -6.37 -5.22 10.70
CA PRO A 76 -7.06 -6.31 10.02
C PRO A 76 -7.83 -7.20 11.00
N SER A 77 -9.10 -7.47 10.69
CA SER A 77 -9.92 -8.40 11.45
C SER A 77 -11.08 -8.93 10.62
N THR A 78 -11.74 -9.97 11.11
CA THR A 78 -13.00 -10.44 10.50
C THR A 78 -14.12 -9.39 10.58
N LEU A 79 -14.04 -8.44 11.52
CA LEU A 79 -15.04 -7.38 11.69
C LEU A 79 -14.96 -6.31 10.58
N ASN A 80 -13.83 -6.18 9.89
CA ASN A 80 -13.70 -5.24 8.78
C ASN A 80 -13.43 -5.94 7.44
N ASP A 81 -13.76 -7.23 7.35
CA ASP A 81 -13.52 -8.07 6.17
C ASP A 81 -12.06 -8.01 5.68
N TYR A 82 -11.11 -7.77 6.59
CA TYR A 82 -9.70 -7.54 6.26
C TYR A 82 -9.47 -6.43 5.22
N MET A 83 -10.36 -5.44 5.18
CA MET A 83 -10.21 -4.22 4.39
C MET A 83 -10.17 -2.99 5.30
N PRO A 84 -9.16 -2.10 5.16
CA PRO A 84 -9.07 -0.92 6.01
C PRO A 84 -10.24 0.02 5.70
N THR A 85 -10.86 0.55 6.74
CA THR A 85 -11.70 1.75 6.64
C THR A 85 -10.86 2.92 7.12
N THR A 86 -10.25 3.64 6.20
CA THR A 86 -9.30 4.71 6.57
C THR A 86 -10.04 5.91 7.15
N ILE A 87 -9.48 6.51 8.19
CA ILE A 87 -9.95 7.81 8.69
C ILE A 87 -9.20 8.88 7.92
N THR A 88 -9.89 9.91 7.46
CA THR A 88 -9.35 10.93 6.56
C THR A 88 -9.66 12.34 7.03
N ASP A 89 -8.78 13.29 6.71
CA ASP A 89 -9.01 14.72 6.95
C ASP A 89 -9.86 15.35 5.83
N THR A 90 -10.15 16.65 5.93
CA THR A 90 -10.92 17.39 4.92
C THR A 90 -10.26 17.45 3.53
N LEU A 91 -8.98 17.09 3.42
CA LEU A 91 -8.23 17.04 2.16
C LEU A 91 -8.14 15.62 1.58
N GLY A 92 -8.68 14.62 2.27
CA GLY A 92 -8.64 13.21 1.85
C GLY A 92 -7.39 12.45 2.31
N ARG A 93 -6.50 13.08 3.09
CA ARG A 93 -5.27 12.43 3.58
C ARG A 93 -5.59 11.48 4.73
N VAL A 94 -4.92 10.33 4.76
CA VAL A 94 -5.14 9.31 5.79
C VAL A 94 -4.60 9.78 7.15
N VAL A 95 -5.41 9.70 8.21
CA VAL A 95 -5.04 10.12 9.56
C VAL A 95 -4.44 8.94 10.31
N LEU A 96 -3.15 9.05 10.61
CA LEU A 96 -2.34 8.02 11.25
C LEU A 96 -2.10 8.34 12.72
N ASN A 97 -2.10 7.32 13.56
CA ASN A 97 -1.55 7.44 14.91
C ASN A 97 -0.01 7.59 14.83
N SER A 98 0.65 7.90 15.97
CA SER A 98 2.09 8.12 15.99
C SER A 98 2.92 6.91 15.53
N GLN A 99 2.46 5.68 15.75
CA GLN A 99 3.19 4.47 15.34
C GLN A 99 3.15 4.27 13.81
N TYR A 100 1.95 4.36 13.22
CA TYR A 100 1.76 4.31 11.76
C TYR A 100 2.47 5.48 11.06
N ALA A 101 2.36 6.69 11.60
CA ALA A 101 3.05 7.88 11.08
C ALA A 101 4.58 7.71 11.11
N ALA A 102 5.12 7.14 12.19
CA ALA A 102 6.56 6.86 12.28
C ALA A 102 7.01 5.78 11.28
N ALA A 103 6.19 4.76 11.01
CA ALA A 103 6.46 3.77 9.98
C ALA A 103 6.46 4.39 8.57
N ALA A 104 5.48 5.24 8.27
CA ALA A 104 5.40 5.97 7.00
C ALA A 104 6.62 6.89 6.77
N LYS A 105 7.03 7.64 7.80
CA LYS A 105 8.26 8.46 7.78
C LYS A 105 9.51 7.61 7.52
N SER A 106 9.62 6.45 8.19
CA SER A 106 10.78 5.56 8.06
C SER A 106 10.87 4.91 6.68
N ALA A 107 9.72 4.70 6.02
CA ALA A 107 9.61 4.20 4.65
C ALA A 107 9.83 5.29 3.58
N GLY A 108 10.03 6.55 3.97
CA GLY A 108 10.23 7.66 3.04
C GLY A 108 8.97 8.15 2.34
N ILE A 109 7.79 7.88 2.90
CA ILE A 109 6.52 8.31 2.30
C ILE A 109 6.25 9.79 2.64
N PRO A 110 6.16 10.69 1.66
CA PRO A 110 5.85 12.11 1.90
C PRO A 110 4.42 12.29 2.43
N GLN A 111 4.19 13.33 3.23
CA GLN A 111 2.87 13.63 3.81
C GLN A 111 1.80 13.97 2.76
N GLU A 112 2.21 14.54 1.62
CA GLU A 112 1.30 14.85 0.52
C GLU A 112 0.97 13.62 -0.35
N GLY A 113 1.60 12.47 -0.08
CA GLY A 113 1.54 11.30 -0.95
C GLY A 113 2.53 11.38 -2.12
N LEU A 114 2.71 10.25 -2.80
CA LEU A 114 3.57 10.10 -3.97
C LEU A 114 2.85 10.51 -5.27
N GLY A 115 1.52 10.42 -5.31
CA GLY A 115 0.73 10.64 -6.52
C GLY A 115 0.98 9.64 -7.65
N THR A 116 1.82 8.62 -7.43
CA THR A 116 2.13 7.52 -8.37
C THR A 116 1.94 6.17 -7.67
N LEU A 117 1.89 5.10 -8.45
CA LEU A 117 1.88 3.73 -7.90
C LEU A 117 3.14 3.51 -7.05
N PRO A 118 3.02 2.99 -5.82
CA PRO A 118 4.17 2.84 -4.94
C PRO A 118 4.99 1.59 -5.31
N SER A 119 6.29 1.61 -4.98
CA SER A 119 7.18 0.47 -5.25
C SER A 119 7.16 -0.58 -4.14
N GLU A 120 7.46 -1.83 -4.49
CA GLU A 120 7.60 -2.92 -3.53
C GLU A 120 8.66 -2.64 -2.46
N ALA A 121 9.77 -1.98 -2.83
CA ALA A 121 10.80 -1.59 -1.87
C ALA A 121 10.26 -0.63 -0.79
N MET A 122 9.38 0.30 -1.17
CA MET A 122 8.73 1.22 -0.22
C MET A 122 7.70 0.50 0.63
N ARG A 123 6.93 -0.43 0.03
CA ARG A 123 6.00 -1.28 0.78
C ARG A 123 6.74 -2.07 1.84
N ASN A 124 7.84 -2.74 1.48
CA ASN A 124 8.63 -3.54 2.40
C ASN A 124 9.24 -2.69 3.52
N ALA A 125 9.72 -1.48 3.20
CA ALA A 125 10.18 -0.53 4.21
C ALA A 125 9.07 -0.09 5.18
N PHE A 126 7.84 0.09 4.68
CA PHE A 126 6.67 0.41 5.50
C PHE A 126 6.31 -0.73 6.45
N ILE A 127 6.23 -1.97 5.96
CA ILE A 127 5.95 -3.16 6.79
C ILE A 127 7.02 -3.37 7.87
N LEU A 128 8.31 -3.23 7.52
CA LEU A 128 9.40 -3.28 8.49
C LEU A 128 9.31 -2.14 9.52
N GLY A 129 8.87 -0.96 9.09
CA GLY A 129 8.58 0.17 9.98
C GLY A 129 7.47 -0.15 10.99
N LEU A 130 6.36 -0.76 10.53
CA LEU A 130 5.26 -1.20 11.40
C LEU A 130 5.72 -2.23 12.43
N GLN A 131 6.54 -3.19 12.01
CA GLN A 131 7.16 -4.19 12.88
C GLN A 131 8.03 -3.51 13.95
N ALA A 132 8.92 -2.60 13.55
CA ALA A 132 9.82 -1.90 14.47
C ALA A 132 9.10 -1.01 15.49
N LYS A 133 7.89 -0.53 15.17
CA LYS A 133 7.05 0.28 16.07
C LYS A 133 6.05 -0.54 16.89
N GLY A 134 6.06 -1.87 16.74
CA GLY A 134 5.19 -2.78 17.47
C GLY A 134 3.72 -2.70 17.07
N VAL A 135 3.43 -2.22 15.85
CA VAL A 135 2.06 -2.23 15.28
C VAL A 135 1.69 -3.64 14.83
N ILE A 136 2.64 -4.36 14.25
CA ILE A 136 2.49 -5.75 13.81
C ILE A 136 3.54 -6.65 14.45
N THR A 137 3.24 -7.94 14.54
CA THR A 137 4.17 -8.95 15.06
C THR A 137 5.27 -9.29 14.05
N ASN A 138 6.39 -9.84 14.51
CA ASN A 138 7.47 -10.32 13.63
C ASN A 138 6.97 -11.40 12.65
N THR A 139 6.11 -12.31 13.13
CA THR A 139 5.53 -13.36 12.30
C THR A 139 4.68 -12.77 11.18
N LEU A 140 3.82 -11.80 11.52
CA LEU A 140 2.95 -11.14 10.54
C LEU A 140 3.76 -10.35 9.52
N ALA A 141 4.78 -9.61 9.96
CA ALA A 141 5.66 -8.87 9.05
C ALA A 141 6.36 -9.80 8.05
N ASN A 142 6.97 -10.90 8.52
CA ASN A 142 7.62 -11.88 7.64
C ASN A 142 6.63 -12.53 6.67
N THR A 143 5.40 -12.79 7.11
CA THR A 143 4.34 -13.36 6.28
C THR A 143 3.96 -12.41 5.15
N ILE A 144 3.71 -11.14 5.49
CA ILE A 144 3.37 -10.07 4.53
C ILE A 144 4.52 -9.87 3.53
N LEU A 145 5.78 -9.84 4.00
CA LEU A 145 6.98 -9.67 3.17
C LEU A 145 7.27 -10.87 2.26
N GLY A 146 6.81 -12.08 2.62
CA GLY A 146 6.93 -13.27 1.79
C GLY A 146 5.84 -13.41 0.73
N LEU A 147 4.84 -12.52 0.72
CA LEU A 147 3.75 -12.51 -0.24
C LEU A 147 3.99 -11.41 -1.31
N PRO A 148 3.58 -11.64 -2.56
CA PRO A 148 3.71 -10.66 -3.63
C PRO A 148 2.91 -9.40 -3.30
N TYR A 149 3.49 -8.25 -3.61
CA TYR A 149 2.86 -6.96 -3.34
C TYR A 149 1.74 -6.63 -4.35
N ASN A 150 0.52 -6.39 -3.84
CA ASN A 150 -0.61 -5.94 -4.65
C ASN A 150 -0.64 -4.41 -4.79
N GLN A 151 -0.03 -3.90 -5.86
CA GLN A 151 0.02 -2.46 -6.17
C GLN A 151 -1.34 -1.83 -6.47
N GLU A 152 -2.33 -2.63 -6.85
CA GLU A 152 -3.66 -2.13 -7.21
C GLU A 152 -4.67 -2.27 -6.06
N ALA A 153 -4.28 -2.86 -4.92
CA ALA A 153 -5.16 -3.02 -3.76
C ALA A 153 -5.74 -1.67 -3.31
N GLY A 154 -7.07 -1.54 -3.32
CA GLY A 154 -7.78 -0.32 -2.95
C GLY A 154 -7.69 0.84 -3.96
N ILE A 155 -7.14 0.62 -5.16
CA ILE A 155 -7.10 1.60 -6.25
C ILE A 155 -7.75 1.02 -7.52
N GLY A 156 -8.79 0.20 -7.35
CA GLY A 156 -9.51 -0.48 -8.43
C GLY A 156 -8.99 -1.88 -8.79
N GLY A 157 -7.94 -2.36 -8.13
CA GLY A 157 -7.42 -3.72 -8.26
C GLY A 157 -8.19 -4.75 -7.46
N GLY A 158 -8.11 -6.01 -7.91
CA GLY A 158 -8.71 -7.15 -7.22
C GLY A 158 -7.99 -7.58 -5.94
N THR A 159 -8.50 -8.64 -5.30
CA THR A 159 -7.92 -9.27 -4.10
C THR A 159 -6.50 -9.78 -4.35
N THR A 160 -5.62 -9.67 -3.34
CA THR A 160 -4.24 -10.18 -3.41
C THR A 160 -4.23 -11.69 -3.72
N THR A 161 -3.32 -12.12 -4.59
CA THR A 161 -3.15 -13.53 -4.98
C THR A 161 -1.75 -14.01 -4.58
N ALA A 162 -1.64 -15.10 -3.82
CA ALA A 162 -0.35 -15.68 -3.44
C ALA A 162 0.21 -16.53 -4.60
N VAL A 163 1.53 -16.52 -4.81
CA VAL A 163 2.19 -17.37 -5.81
C VAL A 163 2.40 -18.77 -5.22
N THR A 164 1.87 -19.79 -5.88
CA THR A 164 2.24 -21.19 -5.58
C THR A 164 3.49 -21.55 -6.35
N THR A 165 4.42 -22.24 -5.69
CA THR A 165 5.68 -22.65 -6.29
C THR A 165 5.93 -24.14 -6.15
N THR A 166 6.74 -24.68 -7.06
CA THR A 166 7.37 -26.00 -6.93
C THR A 166 8.86 -25.84 -7.19
N THR A 167 9.68 -26.57 -6.44
CA THR A 167 11.13 -26.57 -6.62
C THR A 167 11.58 -27.84 -7.34
N GLY A 168 12.54 -27.70 -8.26
CA GLY A 168 13.15 -28.84 -8.92
C GLY A 168 14.28 -28.44 -9.86
N ASN A 169 15.01 -29.41 -10.40
CA ASN A 169 16.13 -29.14 -11.30
C ASN A 169 15.65 -28.85 -12.75
N ILE A 170 16.61 -28.74 -13.68
CA ILE A 170 16.33 -28.48 -15.10
C ILE A 170 15.32 -29.46 -15.72
N THR A 171 15.27 -30.71 -15.27
CA THR A 171 14.29 -31.69 -15.78
C THR A 171 12.87 -31.34 -15.34
N THR A 172 12.69 -30.93 -14.08
CA THR A 172 11.39 -30.44 -13.58
C THR A 172 10.96 -29.18 -14.31
N LEU A 173 11.88 -28.24 -14.53
CA LEU A 173 11.61 -27.02 -15.31
C LEU A 173 11.15 -27.34 -16.73
N LEU A 174 11.88 -28.20 -17.44
CA LEU A 174 11.54 -28.59 -18.82
C LEU A 174 10.19 -29.32 -18.91
N SER A 175 9.88 -30.20 -17.96
CA SER A 175 8.55 -30.85 -17.90
C SER A 175 7.45 -29.82 -17.69
N TYR A 176 7.65 -28.87 -16.77
CA TYR A 176 6.66 -27.84 -16.51
C TYR A 176 6.43 -26.93 -17.72
N ILE A 177 7.51 -26.52 -18.42
CA ILE A 177 7.43 -25.75 -19.67
C ILE A 177 6.65 -26.53 -20.73
N ASN A 178 6.96 -27.81 -20.94
CA ASN A 178 6.27 -28.64 -21.94
C ASN A 178 4.76 -28.74 -21.68
N ASP A 179 4.38 -28.85 -20.40
CA ASP A 179 2.99 -29.10 -20.02
C ASP A 179 2.16 -27.81 -19.95
N ASN A 180 2.79 -26.65 -19.69
CA ASN A 180 2.10 -25.40 -19.37
C ASN A 180 2.41 -24.21 -20.29
N ILE A 181 3.53 -24.22 -21.03
CA ILE A 181 3.89 -23.17 -21.99
C ILE A 181 3.79 -23.73 -23.41
N THR A 182 2.59 -23.67 -23.98
CA THR A 182 2.30 -24.16 -25.34
C THR A 182 2.38 -23.05 -26.40
N GLU A 183 2.59 -21.80 -25.98
CA GLU A 183 2.72 -20.65 -26.88
C GLU A 183 3.94 -20.79 -27.76
N GLY A 184 3.74 -20.64 -29.08
CA GLY A 184 4.81 -20.71 -30.06
C GLY A 184 5.59 -19.42 -30.13
N ILE A 185 6.89 -19.53 -30.38
CA ILE A 185 7.74 -18.40 -30.72
C ILE A 185 7.31 -17.88 -32.09
N THR A 186 6.91 -16.61 -32.12
CA THR A 186 6.47 -15.91 -33.32
C THR A 186 7.68 -15.47 -34.13
N ILE A 187 7.69 -15.89 -35.39
CA ILE A 187 8.70 -15.52 -36.39
C ILE A 187 8.04 -14.57 -37.40
N SER A 188 7.56 -13.44 -36.89
CA SER A 188 6.97 -12.37 -37.71
C SER A 188 7.98 -11.24 -37.91
N GLY A 189 8.01 -10.64 -39.10
CA GLY A 189 8.88 -9.49 -39.37
C GLY A 189 10.22 -9.81 -40.06
N LEU A 190 10.62 -11.08 -40.12
CA LEU A 190 11.63 -11.56 -41.07
C LEU A 190 10.99 -11.66 -42.47
N LYS A 191 10.67 -10.52 -43.08
CA LYS A 191 10.13 -10.48 -44.44
C LYS A 191 11.21 -10.99 -45.41
N LEU A 192 10.87 -12.08 -46.10
CA LEU A 192 11.50 -12.50 -47.35
C LEU A 192 11.47 -11.29 -48.29
N GLY A 193 12.62 -10.88 -48.82
CA GLY A 193 12.60 -9.87 -49.87
C GLY A 193 11.77 -10.40 -51.03
N GLU A 194 10.67 -9.73 -51.38
CA GLU A 194 10.01 -9.97 -52.66
C GLU A 194 10.95 -9.45 -53.76
N GLY A 195 11.80 -10.35 -54.23
CA GLY A 195 12.84 -10.12 -55.22
C GLY A 195 13.86 -11.25 -55.14
N GLU A 196 13.93 -12.08 -56.19
CA GLU A 196 14.71 -13.30 -56.29
C GLU A 196 16.00 -13.35 -55.43
N GLY A 197 15.94 -13.97 -54.24
CA GLY A 197 17.08 -14.68 -53.65
C GLY A 197 17.65 -14.27 -52.27
N GLU A 198 16.95 -13.51 -51.42
CA GLU A 198 17.26 -13.51 -49.98
C GLU A 198 16.27 -14.44 -49.25
N GLN A 199 16.73 -15.61 -48.78
CA GLN A 199 15.88 -16.58 -48.07
C GLN A 199 16.23 -16.64 -46.59
N PHE A 200 15.19 -16.53 -45.75
CA PHE A 200 15.25 -16.85 -44.33
C PHE A 200 14.57 -18.19 -44.08
N GLN A 201 15.31 -19.18 -43.57
CA GLN A 201 14.78 -20.50 -43.25
C GLN A 201 15.00 -20.82 -41.77
N ILE A 202 13.99 -21.41 -41.14
CA ILE A 202 14.12 -22.10 -39.86
C ILE A 202 14.02 -23.58 -40.12
N ASN A 203 15.13 -24.28 -39.93
CA ASN A 203 15.21 -25.71 -40.14
C ASN A 203 15.31 -26.38 -38.77
N ASP A 204 14.47 -27.39 -38.53
CA ASP A 204 14.82 -28.45 -37.59
C ASP A 204 15.80 -29.36 -38.32
N VAL A 205 17.06 -29.39 -37.87
CA VAL A 205 18.12 -30.17 -38.53
C VAL A 205 17.77 -31.67 -38.59
N ASN A 206 16.81 -32.15 -37.77
CA ASN A 206 16.41 -33.55 -37.66
C ASN A 206 15.09 -33.89 -38.39
N ALA A 207 14.29 -32.91 -38.84
CA ALA A 207 13.01 -33.15 -39.49
C ALA A 207 12.96 -32.53 -40.90
N ASN A 208 12.67 -33.36 -41.91
CA ASN A 208 12.49 -32.94 -43.30
C ASN A 208 11.16 -32.16 -43.55
N ASP A 209 10.51 -31.64 -42.50
CA ASP A 209 9.23 -30.93 -42.61
C ASP A 209 9.34 -29.52 -42.04
N GLN A 210 9.01 -28.54 -42.90
CA GLN A 210 8.69 -27.19 -42.42
C GLN A 210 7.37 -27.26 -41.64
N THR A 211 7.31 -26.57 -40.50
CA THR A 211 6.13 -26.33 -39.65
C THR A 211 5.82 -27.33 -38.52
N SER A 212 6.78 -27.53 -37.60
CA SER A 212 6.42 -27.75 -36.18
C SER A 212 6.47 -26.41 -35.45
N GLN A 213 5.47 -26.09 -34.63
CA GLN A 213 5.44 -24.85 -33.85
C GLN A 213 6.67 -24.79 -32.91
N LEU A 214 7.56 -23.83 -33.11
CA LEU A 214 8.74 -23.64 -32.26
C LEU A 214 8.30 -23.23 -30.85
N THR A 215 8.58 -24.05 -29.84
CA THR A 215 8.26 -23.73 -28.43
C THR A 215 9.53 -23.55 -27.60
N LEU A 216 9.41 -22.89 -26.43
CA LEU A 216 10.50 -22.77 -25.47
C LEU A 216 11.04 -24.13 -25.02
N TYR A 217 10.17 -25.14 -24.89
CA TYR A 217 10.57 -26.50 -24.57
C TYR A 217 11.52 -27.07 -25.65
N ASN A 218 11.18 -26.91 -26.93
CA ASN A 218 12.03 -27.41 -28.01
C ASN A 218 13.39 -26.70 -28.08
N LEU A 219 13.44 -25.42 -27.67
CA LEU A 219 14.68 -24.65 -27.63
C LEU A 219 15.64 -25.14 -26.53
N LEU A 220 15.10 -25.47 -25.35
CA LEU A 220 15.90 -25.78 -24.16
C LEU A 220 16.18 -27.28 -23.97
N ASN A 221 15.33 -28.18 -24.48
CA ASN A 221 15.47 -29.63 -24.26
C ASN A 221 16.64 -30.28 -25.02
N GLY A 222 17.18 -29.60 -26.05
CA GLY A 222 18.31 -30.06 -26.85
C GLY A 222 18.04 -31.21 -27.83
N THR A 223 16.78 -31.61 -28.07
CA THR A 223 16.46 -32.73 -28.98
C THR A 223 16.45 -32.32 -30.46
N ALA A 224 16.22 -31.04 -30.74
CA ALA A 224 16.18 -30.47 -32.07
C ALA A 224 17.01 -29.18 -32.10
N GLN A 225 17.52 -28.85 -33.28
CA GLN A 225 18.33 -27.65 -33.52
C GLN A 225 17.55 -26.71 -34.42
N TYR A 226 17.29 -25.50 -33.95
CA TYR A 226 16.56 -24.46 -34.67
C TYR A 226 17.52 -23.35 -35.03
N GLU A 227 17.71 -23.16 -36.33
CA GLU A 227 18.66 -22.19 -36.86
C GLU A 227 17.92 -21.18 -37.73
N ILE A 228 18.29 -19.90 -37.66
CA ILE A 228 17.92 -18.94 -38.70
C ILE A 228 19.04 -18.94 -39.72
N LEU A 229 18.75 -19.32 -40.96
CA LEU A 229 19.65 -19.22 -42.11
C LEU A 229 19.27 -17.98 -42.93
N GLY A 230 20.25 -17.14 -43.28
CA GLY A 230 20.12 -16.04 -44.22
C GLY A 230 21.08 -16.19 -45.39
N GLU A 231 20.56 -16.31 -46.61
CA GLU A 231 21.32 -16.43 -47.85
C GLU A 231 21.30 -15.13 -48.66
N SER A 232 22.42 -14.78 -49.30
CA SER A 232 22.52 -13.61 -50.17
C SER A 232 22.15 -14.01 -51.60
N ASN A 233 21.76 -13.03 -52.43
CA ASN A 233 21.66 -13.16 -53.88
C ASN A 233 22.66 -12.29 -54.64
N LYS A 234 23.44 -11.48 -53.92
CA LYS A 234 24.45 -10.59 -54.48
C LYS A 234 25.82 -11.24 -54.35
N GLY A 235 26.74 -10.94 -55.27
CA GLY A 235 28.14 -11.40 -55.24
C GLY A 235 28.96 -10.87 -54.06
N ASP A 236 28.30 -10.47 -52.98
CA ASP A 236 28.86 -9.98 -51.74
C ASP A 236 29.61 -11.13 -51.05
N ARG A 237 30.83 -10.83 -50.58
CA ARG A 237 31.64 -11.80 -49.85
C ARG A 237 30.98 -12.26 -48.56
N ILE A 238 30.29 -11.38 -47.82
CA ILE A 238 29.56 -11.72 -46.58
C ILE A 238 28.15 -11.11 -46.64
N ASN A 239 27.13 -11.89 -46.30
CA ASN A 239 25.73 -11.47 -46.28
C ASN A 239 25.39 -10.59 -45.06
N THR A 240 25.94 -9.38 -45.06
CA THR A 240 25.82 -8.44 -43.93
C THR A 240 24.38 -7.94 -43.75
N ASP A 241 23.61 -7.81 -44.83
CA ASP A 241 22.22 -7.36 -44.76
C ASP A 241 21.32 -8.41 -44.08
N SER A 242 21.46 -9.70 -44.41
CA SER A 242 20.68 -10.75 -43.74
C SER A 242 21.11 -10.97 -42.30
N MET A 243 22.42 -10.88 -42.02
CA MET A 243 22.96 -10.93 -40.66
C MET A 243 22.38 -9.81 -39.79
N ASN A 244 22.33 -8.58 -40.31
CA ASN A 244 21.80 -7.44 -39.58
C ASN A 244 20.28 -7.58 -39.32
N ARG A 245 19.50 -8.11 -40.26
CA ARG A 245 18.07 -8.40 -40.05
C ARG A 245 17.84 -9.51 -39.03
N MET A 246 18.70 -10.53 -39.02
CA MET A 246 18.70 -11.59 -38.01
C MET A 246 18.98 -11.03 -36.61
N ILE A 247 19.98 -10.16 -36.48
CA ILE A 247 20.28 -9.44 -35.22
C ILE A 247 19.08 -8.59 -34.80
N ASP A 248 18.46 -7.85 -35.72
CA ASP A 248 17.29 -7.02 -35.43
C ASP A 248 16.10 -7.88 -34.94
N TYR A 249 15.88 -9.08 -35.50
CA TYR A 249 14.87 -10.02 -35.01
C TYR A 249 15.21 -10.61 -33.63
N ILE A 250 16.49 -10.93 -33.38
CA ILE A 250 16.90 -11.53 -32.09
C ILE A 250 16.81 -10.51 -30.95
N THR A 251 17.32 -9.30 -31.20
CA THR A 251 17.58 -8.31 -30.15
C THR A 251 16.59 -7.13 -30.13
N GLY A 252 15.81 -6.95 -31.19
CA GLY A 252 14.83 -5.87 -31.31
C GLY A 252 13.58 -6.06 -30.45
N SER A 253 12.73 -5.03 -30.43
CA SER A 253 11.47 -5.05 -29.68
C SER A 253 10.48 -6.05 -30.29
N GLY A 254 9.84 -6.86 -29.44
CA GLY A 254 9.05 -8.04 -29.82
C GLY A 254 9.88 -9.16 -30.44
N GLY A 255 11.21 -9.05 -30.37
CA GLY A 255 12.15 -10.01 -30.94
C GLY A 255 12.24 -11.32 -30.17
N PHE A 256 13.08 -12.23 -30.65
CA PHE A 256 13.24 -13.57 -30.07
C PHE A 256 13.59 -13.54 -28.58
N ILE A 257 14.53 -12.67 -28.17
CA ILE A 257 14.95 -12.58 -26.77
C ILE A 257 13.82 -12.08 -25.85
N GLU A 258 13.03 -11.11 -26.30
CA GLU A 258 11.88 -10.62 -25.50
C GLU A 258 10.81 -11.70 -25.38
N GLN A 259 10.52 -12.45 -26.45
CA GLN A 259 9.56 -13.56 -26.40
C GLN A 259 9.95 -14.67 -25.42
N ILE A 260 11.24 -15.07 -25.38
CA ILE A 260 11.69 -16.05 -24.37
C ILE A 260 11.73 -15.44 -22.95
N SER A 261 12.02 -14.14 -22.83
CA SER A 261 12.01 -13.41 -21.56
C SER A 261 10.60 -13.40 -20.97
N ASP A 262 9.59 -13.11 -21.78
CA ASP A 262 8.19 -13.12 -21.39
C ASP A 262 7.73 -14.52 -20.97
N GLN A 263 8.04 -15.54 -21.79
CA GLN A 263 7.66 -16.93 -21.49
C GLN A 263 8.34 -17.45 -20.22
N LEU A 264 9.65 -17.24 -20.04
CA LEU A 264 10.35 -17.61 -18.81
C LEU A 264 9.90 -16.75 -17.62
N GLY A 265 9.59 -15.47 -17.83
CA GLY A 265 9.07 -14.57 -16.80
C GLY A 265 7.74 -15.04 -16.24
N SER A 266 6.86 -15.61 -17.08
CA SER A 266 5.57 -16.15 -16.64
C SER A 266 5.69 -17.25 -15.57
N ILE A 267 6.82 -17.98 -15.55
CA ILE A 267 7.05 -19.13 -14.66
C ILE A 267 8.21 -18.95 -13.67
N LEU A 268 9.15 -18.05 -13.92
CA LEU A 268 10.30 -17.80 -13.05
C LEU A 268 10.21 -16.46 -12.30
N ASP A 269 9.32 -15.55 -12.70
CA ASP A 269 9.06 -14.36 -11.91
C ASP A 269 8.08 -14.67 -10.77
N LEU A 270 8.61 -14.65 -9.55
CA LEU A 270 7.84 -14.86 -8.32
C LEU A 270 7.16 -13.57 -7.84
N GLY A 271 7.45 -12.42 -8.47
CA GLY A 271 6.93 -11.12 -8.04
C GLY A 271 7.60 -10.59 -6.77
N ASP A 272 8.83 -11.03 -6.48
CA ASP A 272 9.64 -10.65 -5.31
C ASP A 272 10.68 -9.54 -5.62
N GLY A 273 10.66 -9.02 -6.86
CA GLY A 273 11.60 -8.04 -7.39
C GLY A 273 13.04 -8.54 -7.59
N TYR A 274 13.44 -9.67 -6.98
CA TYR A 274 14.75 -10.28 -7.17
C TYR A 274 14.76 -11.15 -8.43
N THR A 275 13.76 -12.02 -8.62
CA THR A 275 13.58 -12.81 -9.84
C THR A 275 13.35 -11.93 -11.06
N ALA A 276 12.60 -10.85 -10.91
CA ALA A 276 12.41 -9.85 -11.96
C ALA A 276 13.74 -9.21 -12.39
N LYS A 277 14.63 -8.89 -11.44
CA LYS A 277 15.98 -8.38 -11.75
C LYS A 277 16.87 -9.44 -12.41
N ALA A 278 16.75 -10.70 -12.00
CA ALA A 278 17.47 -11.80 -12.61
C ALA A 278 17.07 -12.00 -14.08
N LEU A 279 15.77 -11.91 -14.38
CA LEU A 279 15.24 -11.97 -15.75
C LEU A 279 15.70 -10.77 -16.59
N ALA A 280 15.62 -9.54 -16.03
CA ALA A 280 16.10 -8.35 -16.71
C ALA A 280 17.61 -8.42 -17.01
N TYR A 281 18.41 -8.91 -16.05
CA TYR A 281 19.83 -9.16 -16.26
C TYR A 281 20.08 -10.18 -17.38
N ALA A 282 19.33 -11.29 -17.38
CA ALA A 282 19.43 -12.31 -18.41
C ALA A 282 19.12 -11.77 -19.80
N GLU A 283 18.05 -10.98 -19.91
CA GLU A 283 17.65 -10.34 -21.15
C GLU A 283 18.70 -9.37 -21.67
N GLU A 284 19.21 -8.50 -20.80
CA GLU A 284 20.20 -7.48 -21.14
C GLU A 284 21.53 -8.11 -21.60
N GLU A 285 22.06 -9.08 -20.86
CA GLU A 285 23.32 -9.75 -21.20
C GLU A 285 23.20 -10.60 -22.48
N THR A 286 22.05 -11.24 -22.70
CA THR A 286 21.79 -11.99 -23.94
C THR A 286 21.69 -11.02 -25.13
N LYS A 287 20.98 -9.89 -24.99
CA LYS A 287 20.91 -8.85 -26.03
C LYS A 287 22.28 -8.28 -26.35
N LYS A 288 23.10 -7.95 -25.34
CA LYS A 288 24.49 -7.49 -25.53
C LYS A 288 25.26 -8.50 -26.37
N MET A 289 25.14 -9.80 -26.05
CA MET A 289 25.84 -10.87 -26.76
C MET A 289 25.47 -10.94 -28.25
N TYR A 290 24.21 -10.70 -28.61
CA TYR A 290 23.77 -10.81 -30.02
C TYR A 290 23.61 -9.46 -30.75
N SER A 291 23.95 -8.32 -30.13
CA SER A 291 23.75 -6.98 -30.69
C SER A 291 24.85 -6.48 -31.65
N ARG A 292 25.99 -7.19 -31.75
CA ARG A 292 27.14 -6.73 -32.53
C ARG A 292 26.87 -6.85 -34.03
N ARG A 293 27.02 -5.73 -34.77
CA ARG A 293 26.67 -5.63 -36.20
C ARG A 293 27.87 -5.77 -37.13
N GLY A 294 27.62 -6.28 -38.34
CA GLY A 294 28.57 -6.24 -39.45
C GLY A 294 28.48 -4.93 -40.23
N GLY A 295 29.64 -4.42 -40.69
CA GLY A 295 29.72 -3.27 -41.60
C GLY A 295 29.53 -3.68 -43.06
N LYS A 296 28.86 -2.83 -43.86
CA LYS A 296 28.74 -3.03 -45.32
C LYS A 296 30.12 -2.95 -45.98
N THR A 297 30.49 -3.97 -46.74
CA THR A 297 31.58 -3.84 -47.72
C THR A 297 30.98 -3.66 -49.10
N SER A 298 31.35 -2.58 -49.78
CA SER A 298 31.12 -2.51 -51.22
C SER A 298 31.97 -3.60 -51.88
N ALA A 299 31.52 -4.09 -53.05
CA ALA A 299 32.26 -5.07 -53.85
C ALA A 299 33.72 -4.67 -54.18
N GLU A 300 34.12 -3.42 -53.92
CA GLU A 300 35.45 -2.86 -54.16
C GLU A 300 36.30 -2.64 -52.90
N SER A 301 35.73 -2.64 -51.70
CA SER A 301 36.49 -2.50 -50.45
C SER A 301 36.39 -3.79 -49.65
N GLY A 302 37.45 -4.60 -49.77
CA GLY A 302 37.57 -5.85 -49.04
C GLY A 302 37.28 -5.65 -47.56
N TYR A 303 36.33 -6.44 -47.04
CA TYR A 303 36.40 -6.85 -45.65
C TYR A 303 37.83 -7.37 -45.43
N ASP A 304 38.49 -6.94 -44.35
CA ASP A 304 39.78 -7.51 -43.99
C ASP A 304 39.59 -9.02 -43.91
N SER A 305 40.21 -9.73 -44.84
CA SER A 305 40.08 -11.17 -45.02
C SER A 305 40.63 -11.98 -43.84
N ASN A 306 41.07 -11.31 -42.77
CA ASN A 306 41.65 -11.88 -41.57
C ASN A 306 40.86 -11.56 -40.28
N ALA A 307 39.72 -10.88 -40.34
CA ALA A 307 38.96 -10.54 -39.13
C ALA A 307 37.91 -11.61 -38.79
N GLU A 308 38.34 -12.84 -38.47
CA GLU A 308 37.57 -13.63 -37.51
C GLU A 308 37.47 -12.77 -36.24
N SER A 309 36.26 -12.48 -35.81
CA SER A 309 36.05 -11.78 -34.54
C SER A 309 35.23 -12.69 -33.66
N ASP A 310 35.46 -12.65 -32.35
CA ASP A 310 34.99 -13.69 -31.42
C ASP A 310 33.50 -14.05 -31.62
N TRP A 311 32.66 -13.07 -31.97
CA TRP A 311 31.21 -13.22 -32.17
C TRP A 311 30.75 -13.78 -33.53
N ILE A 312 31.64 -13.82 -34.54
CA ILE A 312 31.33 -14.38 -35.88
C ILE A 312 32.44 -15.33 -36.37
N LYS A 313 32.06 -16.56 -36.70
CA LYS A 313 32.94 -17.55 -37.34
C LYS A 313 32.75 -17.52 -38.86
N LEU A 314 33.82 -17.27 -39.62
CA LEU A 314 33.78 -17.27 -41.09
C LEU A 314 34.44 -18.53 -41.65
N ASN A 315 33.69 -19.33 -42.42
CA ASN A 315 34.25 -20.46 -43.16
C ASN A 315 34.70 -20.02 -44.57
N TRP A 316 35.99 -20.21 -44.86
CA TRP A 316 36.66 -19.78 -46.09
C TRP A 316 36.77 -20.87 -47.16
N ASP A 317 36.47 -22.14 -46.84
CA ASP A 317 36.68 -23.28 -47.74
C ASP A 317 35.59 -23.44 -48.81
N CYS A 318 35.24 -22.38 -49.54
CA CYS A 318 34.16 -22.34 -50.53
C CYS A 318 34.47 -23.03 -51.88
N HIS A 319 35.51 -23.87 -51.97
CA HIS A 319 36.04 -24.31 -53.26
C HIS A 319 35.20 -25.38 -53.99
N HIS A 320 34.33 -26.16 -53.32
CA HIS A 320 33.44 -27.14 -53.98
C HIS A 320 32.16 -27.39 -53.15
N GLY A 321 30.96 -27.06 -53.66
CA GLY A 321 29.65 -27.26 -52.99
C GLY A 321 28.84 -25.97 -52.75
N ASP A 322 27.59 -26.08 -52.29
CA ASP A 322 26.75 -24.93 -51.93
C ASP A 322 27.27 -24.28 -50.64
N ASN A 323 27.27 -22.96 -50.56
CA ASN A 323 27.86 -22.24 -49.42
C ASN A 323 27.14 -22.52 -48.09
N VAL A 324 25.86 -22.86 -48.15
CA VAL A 324 25.06 -23.33 -47.01
C VAL A 324 25.60 -24.65 -46.44
N ASP A 325 26.16 -25.54 -47.27
CA ASP A 325 26.74 -26.82 -46.82
C ASP A 325 28.00 -26.60 -45.96
N HIS A 326 28.73 -25.50 -46.19
CA HIS A 326 29.97 -25.20 -45.48
C HIS A 326 29.74 -24.68 -44.06
N ILE A 327 28.51 -24.24 -43.75
CA ILE A 327 28.08 -23.80 -42.42
C ILE A 327 27.09 -24.77 -41.79
N LYS A 328 26.84 -25.93 -42.43
CA LYS A 328 25.98 -26.98 -41.90
C LYS A 328 26.60 -27.61 -40.64
N GLY A 329 25.81 -27.73 -39.57
CA GLY A 329 26.23 -28.29 -38.28
C GLY A 329 27.28 -27.45 -37.52
N GLN A 330 27.64 -26.26 -38.03
CA GLN A 330 28.63 -25.39 -37.38
C GLN A 330 27.98 -24.47 -36.34
N SER A 331 26.79 -23.93 -36.62
CA SER A 331 26.07 -23.01 -35.74
C SER A 331 25.57 -23.67 -34.45
N GLU A 332 25.26 -24.96 -34.48
CA GLU A 332 24.92 -25.76 -33.28
C GLU A 332 26.03 -25.72 -32.23
N ASN A 333 27.28 -25.71 -32.66
CA ASN A 333 28.45 -25.73 -31.81
C ASN A 333 29.06 -24.34 -31.56
N TYR A 334 28.35 -23.26 -31.92
CA TYR A 334 28.85 -21.90 -31.84
C TYR A 334 27.88 -20.95 -31.14
N ILE A 335 28.39 -20.18 -30.16
CA ILE A 335 27.69 -19.06 -29.55
C ILE A 335 28.08 -17.78 -30.31
N GLY A 336 27.15 -17.31 -31.13
CA GLY A 336 27.34 -16.18 -32.04
C GLY A 336 26.77 -16.50 -33.41
N ILE A 337 27.32 -15.87 -34.43
CA ILE A 337 26.89 -16.05 -35.83
C ILE A 337 27.95 -16.87 -36.57
N VAL A 338 27.53 -17.77 -37.45
CA VAL A 338 28.42 -18.47 -38.38
C VAL A 338 28.14 -18.00 -39.79
N GLY A 339 29.16 -17.66 -40.56
CA GLY A 339 29.04 -17.22 -41.94
C GLY A 339 29.95 -18.00 -42.89
N SER A 340 29.59 -18.03 -44.16
CA SER A 340 30.44 -18.50 -45.26
C SER A 340 30.59 -17.42 -46.32
N ASN A 341 31.75 -17.40 -46.96
CA ASN A 341 32.01 -16.41 -47.99
C ASN A 341 31.34 -16.73 -49.34
N GLY A 342 30.77 -15.69 -49.97
CA GLY A 342 30.39 -15.72 -51.37
C GLY A 342 31.62 -15.70 -52.29
N VAL A 343 31.53 -16.40 -53.42
CA VAL A 343 32.59 -16.43 -54.45
C VAL A 343 31.99 -16.18 -55.81
N THR A 344 32.50 -15.17 -56.52
CA THR A 344 32.19 -14.99 -57.95
C THR A 344 33.41 -15.41 -58.76
N SER A 345 33.23 -16.36 -59.66
CA SER A 345 34.24 -16.83 -60.62
C SER A 345 33.68 -16.84 -62.04
N TRP A 346 34.53 -17.02 -63.05
CA TRP A 346 34.10 -17.11 -64.45
C TRP A 346 33.14 -18.30 -64.70
N PHE A 347 33.19 -19.35 -63.88
CA PHE A 347 32.41 -20.58 -64.08
C PHE A 347 31.22 -20.71 -63.14
N ALA A 348 31.16 -19.93 -62.05
CA ALA A 348 30.06 -19.96 -61.08
C ALA A 348 30.06 -18.72 -60.17
N THR A 349 28.86 -18.24 -59.85
CA THR A 349 28.60 -17.31 -58.74
C THR A 349 28.00 -18.10 -57.59
N ARG A 350 28.57 -17.97 -56.39
CA ARG A 350 28.10 -18.56 -55.14
C ARG A 350 27.89 -17.47 -54.12
N TRP A 351 26.78 -17.53 -53.38
CA TRP A 351 26.36 -16.45 -52.50
C TRP A 351 26.76 -16.69 -51.04
N GLY A 352 27.12 -15.62 -50.32
CA GLY A 352 27.41 -15.71 -48.89
C GLY A 352 26.17 -16.14 -48.09
N ALA A 353 26.39 -16.91 -47.02
CA ALA A 353 25.34 -17.40 -46.14
C ALA A 353 25.71 -17.12 -44.67
N THR A 354 24.70 -16.91 -43.83
CA THR A 354 24.86 -16.66 -42.40
C THR A 354 23.84 -17.46 -41.60
N LYS A 355 24.24 -17.98 -40.44
CA LYS A 355 23.43 -18.80 -39.56
C LYS A 355 23.60 -18.39 -38.10
N VAL A 356 22.52 -18.50 -37.35
CA VAL A 356 22.52 -18.42 -35.88
C VAL A 356 21.66 -19.55 -35.34
N ASN A 357 22.09 -20.14 -34.22
CA ASN A 357 21.33 -21.18 -33.54
C ASN A 357 20.51 -20.57 -32.40
N LEU A 358 19.19 -20.73 -32.47
CA LEU A 358 18.24 -20.17 -31.50
C LEU A 358 18.25 -20.94 -30.17
N ASN A 359 18.57 -22.24 -30.18
CA ASN A 359 18.75 -23.00 -28.95
C ASN A 359 19.89 -22.42 -28.11
N ASN A 360 21.01 -22.05 -28.74
CA ASN A 360 22.15 -21.44 -28.05
C ASN A 360 21.80 -20.06 -27.45
N VAL A 361 20.96 -19.28 -28.13
CA VAL A 361 20.43 -18.00 -27.58
C VAL A 361 19.58 -18.26 -26.34
N ALA A 362 18.66 -19.23 -26.38
CA ALA A 362 17.80 -19.58 -25.25
C ALA A 362 18.60 -20.16 -24.07
N LYS A 363 19.60 -21.02 -24.34
CA LYS A 363 20.53 -21.56 -23.33
C LYS A 363 21.35 -20.46 -22.68
N ALA A 364 21.84 -19.49 -23.46
CA ALA A 364 22.56 -18.33 -22.95
C ALA A 364 21.68 -17.52 -22.00
N PHE A 365 20.43 -17.22 -22.39
CA PHE A 365 19.48 -16.50 -21.54
C PHE A 365 19.25 -17.20 -20.19
N LEU A 366 18.89 -18.48 -20.21
CA LEU A 366 18.65 -19.23 -18.97
C LEU A 366 19.92 -19.30 -18.10
N THR A 367 21.09 -19.39 -18.72
CA THR A 367 22.37 -19.39 -18.01
C THR A 367 22.66 -18.06 -17.34
N TYR A 368 22.37 -16.91 -17.97
CA TYR A 368 22.52 -15.61 -17.33
C TYR A 368 21.52 -15.41 -16.18
N PHE A 369 20.29 -15.91 -16.32
CA PHE A 369 19.31 -15.91 -15.23
C PHE A 369 19.86 -16.68 -14.02
N VAL A 370 20.30 -17.92 -14.23
CA VAL A 370 20.87 -18.76 -13.16
C VAL A 370 22.15 -18.16 -12.58
N LYS A 371 23.00 -17.56 -13.42
CA LYS A 371 24.20 -16.84 -12.96
C LYS A 371 23.86 -15.70 -12.00
N TYR A 372 22.76 -14.98 -12.24
CA TYR A 372 22.31 -13.95 -11.31
C TYR A 372 21.79 -14.55 -10.00
N MET A 373 20.95 -15.59 -10.10
CA MET A 373 20.33 -16.27 -8.95
C MET A 373 21.36 -16.93 -8.03
N ASP A 374 22.42 -17.52 -8.60
CA ASP A 374 23.52 -18.15 -7.86
C ASP A 374 24.60 -17.13 -7.43
N GLY A 375 24.51 -15.90 -7.92
CA GLY A 375 25.49 -14.83 -7.74
C GLY A 375 26.46 -14.69 -8.91
N VAL A 376 26.54 -13.48 -9.48
CA VAL A 376 27.30 -13.23 -10.73
C VAL A 376 28.79 -13.55 -10.63
N ALA A 377 29.35 -13.51 -9.42
CA ALA A 377 30.75 -13.80 -9.14
C ALA A 377 31.01 -15.26 -8.70
N SER A 378 29.99 -16.13 -8.73
CA SER A 378 30.09 -17.50 -8.22
C SER A 378 31.08 -18.34 -9.03
N LYS A 379 31.90 -19.08 -8.28
CA LYS A 379 33.01 -19.90 -8.79
C LYS A 379 32.81 -21.36 -8.44
N ASP A 380 33.25 -22.23 -9.33
CA ASP A 380 33.43 -23.65 -9.02
C ASP A 380 34.62 -23.87 -8.08
N ALA A 381 34.74 -25.09 -7.54
CA ALA A 381 35.83 -25.49 -6.65
C ALA A 381 37.24 -25.31 -7.26
N ASP A 382 37.33 -25.26 -8.60
CA ASP A 382 38.56 -25.03 -9.35
C ASP A 382 38.89 -23.53 -9.57
N GLY A 383 38.04 -22.62 -9.06
CA GLY A 383 38.21 -21.16 -9.18
C GLY A 383 37.72 -20.55 -10.51
N THR A 384 37.17 -21.37 -11.41
CA THR A 384 36.57 -20.90 -12.66
C THR A 384 35.13 -20.42 -12.43
N ASP A 385 34.59 -19.58 -13.31
CA ASP A 385 33.18 -19.19 -13.25
C ASP A 385 32.29 -20.44 -13.25
N LYS A 386 31.33 -20.51 -12.33
CA LYS A 386 30.38 -21.64 -12.26
C LYS A 386 29.44 -21.65 -13.46
N TYR A 387 28.92 -20.47 -13.81
CA TYR A 387 28.14 -20.25 -15.03
C TYR A 387 28.83 -19.22 -15.91
N LYS A 388 28.97 -19.57 -17.19
CA LYS A 388 29.73 -18.75 -18.15
C LYS A 388 29.13 -18.90 -19.53
N VAL A 389 28.89 -17.77 -20.20
CA VAL A 389 28.55 -17.74 -21.62
C VAL A 389 29.60 -16.88 -22.31
N GLU A 390 30.27 -17.45 -23.31
CA GLU A 390 31.35 -16.80 -24.06
C GLU A 390 31.16 -17.05 -25.56
N TYR A 391 31.54 -16.07 -26.37
CA TYR A 391 31.58 -16.24 -27.81
C TYR A 391 32.50 -17.38 -28.23
N GLY A 392 32.18 -18.02 -29.35
CA GLY A 392 33.00 -19.10 -29.88
C GLY A 392 32.37 -20.47 -29.69
N HIS A 393 33.21 -21.50 -29.56
CA HIS A 393 32.72 -22.87 -29.42
C HIS A 393 31.92 -23.05 -28.11
N VAL A 394 30.79 -23.76 -28.17
CA VAL A 394 29.90 -23.98 -27.02
C VAL A 394 30.62 -24.58 -25.80
N SER A 395 31.69 -25.35 -26.01
CA SER A 395 32.53 -25.93 -24.93
C SER A 395 33.29 -24.89 -24.09
N ASN A 396 33.40 -23.65 -24.55
CA ASN A 396 34.03 -22.56 -23.79
C ASN A 396 33.06 -21.97 -22.74
N SER A 397 31.79 -22.34 -22.84
CA SER A 397 30.70 -21.93 -21.96
C SER A 397 30.30 -23.05 -21.01
N LYS A 398 29.71 -22.69 -19.88
CA LYS A 398 29.10 -23.57 -18.89
C LYS A 398 27.64 -23.18 -18.73
N PHE A 399 26.76 -23.95 -19.36
CA PHE A 399 25.34 -23.64 -19.40
C PHE A 399 24.61 -24.16 -18.18
N ALA A 400 23.61 -23.41 -17.73
CA ALA A 400 22.72 -23.87 -16.67
C ALA A 400 21.87 -25.08 -17.08
N THR A 401 21.65 -25.30 -18.39
CA THR A 401 20.95 -26.49 -18.88
C THR A 401 21.69 -27.80 -18.62
N ASP A 402 23.00 -27.73 -18.36
CA ASP A 402 23.83 -28.90 -18.10
C ASP A 402 24.03 -29.15 -16.58
N ASP A 403 23.56 -28.23 -15.72
CA ASP A 403 23.61 -28.36 -14.27
C ASP A 403 22.30 -28.95 -13.71
N TYR A 404 22.33 -30.24 -13.38
CA TYR A 404 21.20 -30.96 -12.78
C TYR A 404 21.08 -30.76 -11.27
N LEU A 405 22.01 -30.02 -10.64
CA LEU A 405 22.01 -29.73 -9.21
C LEU A 405 21.42 -28.36 -8.88
N PHE A 406 21.36 -27.44 -9.84
CA PHE A 406 20.68 -26.16 -9.63
C PHE A 406 19.18 -26.38 -9.45
N GLU A 407 18.61 -25.84 -8.37
CA GLU A 407 17.19 -25.91 -8.08
C GLU A 407 16.48 -24.62 -8.52
N TYR A 408 15.56 -24.78 -9.47
CA TYR A 408 14.65 -23.73 -9.92
C TYR A 408 13.43 -23.69 -9.01
N THR A 409 13.01 -22.50 -8.61
CA THR A 409 11.71 -22.25 -8.00
C THR A 409 10.74 -21.80 -9.09
N ILE A 410 9.79 -22.66 -9.43
CA ILE A 410 8.87 -22.47 -10.56
C ILE A 410 7.50 -22.05 -10.02
N LYS A 411 6.95 -20.98 -10.56
CA LYS A 411 5.58 -20.54 -10.32
C LYS A 411 4.59 -21.51 -10.98
N THR A 412 3.79 -22.18 -10.16
CA THR A 412 2.81 -23.19 -10.58
C THR A 412 1.38 -22.67 -10.67
N GLY A 413 1.16 -21.41 -10.27
CA GLY A 413 -0.16 -20.78 -10.28
C GLY A 413 -0.29 -19.74 -9.18
N THR A 414 -1.49 -19.20 -9.05
CA THR A 414 -1.84 -18.27 -7.99
C THR A 414 -3.02 -18.82 -7.18
N THR A 415 -2.96 -18.66 -5.85
CA THR A 415 -4.07 -19.02 -4.95
C THR A 415 -4.63 -17.78 -4.28
N VAL A 416 -5.94 -17.79 -4.08
CA VAL A 416 -6.66 -16.77 -3.29
C VAL A 416 -7.26 -17.40 -2.04
N SER A 417 -7.32 -16.59 -0.97
CA SER A 417 -7.96 -16.86 0.32
C SER A 417 -7.19 -17.72 1.35
N SER A 418 -6.39 -17.04 2.18
CA SER A 418 -5.98 -17.44 3.54
C SER A 418 -6.05 -16.22 4.47
N ASP A 419 -6.14 -16.41 5.79
CA ASP A 419 -6.13 -15.30 6.75
C ASP A 419 -4.85 -14.45 6.63
N ASP A 420 -3.73 -15.08 6.28
CA ASP A 420 -2.44 -14.39 6.04
C ASP A 420 -2.49 -13.49 4.80
N LEU A 421 -3.12 -13.97 3.72
CA LEU A 421 -3.29 -13.21 2.48
C LEU A 421 -4.27 -12.05 2.68
N ALA A 422 -5.33 -12.26 3.45
CA ALA A 422 -6.30 -11.22 3.80
C ALA A 422 -5.62 -10.11 4.63
N GLN A 423 -4.79 -10.47 5.61
CA GLN A 423 -3.98 -9.50 6.36
C GLN A 423 -2.97 -8.76 5.46
N SER A 424 -2.30 -9.44 4.53
CA SER A 424 -1.42 -8.75 3.55
C SER A 424 -2.20 -7.77 2.69
N THR A 425 -3.38 -8.17 2.20
CA THR A 425 -4.27 -7.31 1.41
C THR A 425 -4.65 -6.05 2.18
N PHE A 426 -4.97 -6.19 3.47
CA PHE A 426 -5.27 -5.06 4.33
C PHE A 426 -4.14 -4.03 4.34
N TYR A 427 -2.91 -4.48 4.61
CA TYR A 427 -1.76 -3.58 4.73
C TYR A 427 -1.31 -3.03 3.38
N ASP A 428 -1.42 -3.79 2.30
CA ASP A 428 -1.16 -3.32 0.95
C ASP A 428 -2.17 -2.23 0.56
N ALA A 429 -3.47 -2.43 0.81
CA ALA A 429 -4.51 -1.42 0.56
C ALA A 429 -4.27 -0.16 1.41
N LEU A 430 -3.96 -0.31 2.70
CA LEU A 430 -3.66 0.82 3.59
C LEU A 430 -2.43 1.60 3.10
N PHE A 431 -1.35 0.89 2.76
CA PHE A 431 -0.13 1.47 2.22
C PHE A 431 -0.40 2.23 0.92
N ASN A 432 -1.15 1.62 0.00
CA ASN A 432 -1.55 2.23 -1.27
C ASN A 432 -2.36 3.52 -1.04
N GLN A 433 -3.31 3.53 -0.10
CA GLN A 433 -4.08 4.73 0.25
C GLN A 433 -3.21 5.84 0.84
N ILE A 434 -2.26 5.50 1.73
CA ILE A 434 -1.31 6.46 2.32
C ILE A 434 -0.39 7.05 1.23
N CYS A 435 0.06 6.23 0.30
CA CYS A 435 0.91 6.65 -0.81
C CYS A 435 0.16 7.48 -1.85
N GLN A 436 -1.10 7.13 -2.17
CA GLN A 436 -1.89 7.83 -3.17
C GLN A 436 -2.40 9.18 -2.66
N ASN A 437 -3.00 9.18 -1.46
CA ASN A 437 -3.74 10.33 -0.93
C ASN A 437 -2.94 11.12 0.11
N GLY A 438 -1.78 10.64 0.54
CA GLY A 438 -0.99 11.26 1.60
C GLY A 438 -1.50 10.91 3.01
N TRP A 439 -0.81 11.44 4.01
CA TRP A 439 -1.10 11.15 5.41
C TRP A 439 -0.84 12.31 6.36
N THR A 440 -1.54 12.30 7.49
CA THR A 440 -1.37 13.23 8.61
C THR A 440 -1.20 12.47 9.91
N GLU A 441 -0.56 13.09 10.90
CA GLU A 441 -0.37 12.50 12.23
C GLU A 441 -1.34 13.11 13.24
N ASN A 442 -2.04 12.26 13.99
CA ASN A 442 -2.85 12.68 15.13
C ASN A 442 -2.65 11.70 16.30
N GLU A 443 -1.95 12.15 17.33
CA GLU A 443 -1.59 11.34 18.50
C GLU A 443 -2.82 10.87 19.31
N LYS A 444 -3.95 11.59 19.21
CA LYS A 444 -5.17 11.30 19.95
C LYS A 444 -6.16 10.44 19.19
N ILE A 445 -5.87 10.06 17.95
CA ILE A 445 -6.84 9.36 17.10
C ILE A 445 -7.26 7.99 17.63
N THR A 446 -6.45 7.38 18.51
CA THR A 446 -6.74 6.11 19.18
C THR A 446 -7.64 6.26 20.41
N ASP A 447 -7.90 7.49 20.87
CA ASP A 447 -8.89 7.76 21.91
C ASP A 447 -10.30 7.72 21.28
N ASN A 448 -11.14 6.82 21.78
CA ASN A 448 -12.46 6.55 21.20
C ASN A 448 -13.37 7.78 21.28
N ASP A 449 -13.40 8.48 22.42
CA ASP A 449 -14.28 9.63 22.62
C ASP A 449 -13.84 10.77 21.70
N TYR A 450 -12.53 10.99 21.60
CA TYR A 450 -11.97 11.99 20.70
C TYR A 450 -12.28 11.67 19.22
N LEU A 451 -12.04 10.43 18.78
CA LEU A 451 -12.32 10.01 17.41
C LEU A 451 -13.80 10.22 17.05
N GLN A 452 -14.70 9.77 17.93
CA GLN A 452 -16.14 9.87 17.71
C GLN A 452 -16.59 11.34 17.62
N GLN A 453 -16.12 12.20 18.53
CA GLN A 453 -16.42 13.64 18.48
C GLN A 453 -15.91 14.30 17.20
N MET A 454 -14.71 13.94 16.74
CA MET A 454 -14.14 14.49 15.51
C MET A 454 -14.92 14.06 14.25
N LEU A 455 -15.45 12.83 14.24
CA LEU A 455 -16.35 12.35 13.18
C LEU A 455 -17.72 13.04 13.24
N GLN A 456 -18.31 13.15 14.43
CA GLN A 456 -19.61 13.80 14.66
C GLN A 456 -19.60 15.28 14.27
N ASN A 457 -18.52 15.99 14.61
CA ASN A 457 -18.33 17.40 14.26
C ASN A 457 -17.88 17.64 12.81
N GLY A 458 -17.71 16.58 12.01
CA GLY A 458 -17.30 16.67 10.61
C GLY A 458 -15.86 17.19 10.40
N MET A 459 -15.01 17.09 11.43
CA MET A 459 -13.58 17.39 11.31
C MET A 459 -12.80 16.24 10.69
N LEU A 460 -13.33 15.03 10.80
CA LEU A 460 -12.81 13.81 10.18
C LEU A 460 -13.91 13.09 9.39
N PHE A 461 -13.48 12.31 8.42
CA PHE A 461 -14.34 11.50 7.56
C PHE A 461 -13.83 10.06 7.52
N ILE A 462 -14.69 9.14 7.11
CA ILE A 462 -14.29 7.78 6.80
C ILE A 462 -14.09 7.64 5.29
N SER A 463 -13.14 6.81 4.89
CA SER A 463 -12.93 6.42 3.50
C SER A 463 -12.85 4.90 3.42
N LYS A 464 -13.77 4.32 2.65
CA LYS A 464 -14.00 2.87 2.54
C LYS A 464 -14.03 2.46 1.07
N MET A 465 -13.54 1.25 0.81
CA MET A 465 -13.63 0.64 -0.51
C MET A 465 -15.08 0.34 -0.88
N LYS A 466 -15.47 0.62 -2.12
CA LYS A 466 -16.74 0.19 -2.72
C LYS A 466 -16.54 -1.00 -3.66
N ASP A 467 -17.64 -1.52 -4.21
CA ASP A 467 -17.67 -2.67 -5.13
C ASP A 467 -16.84 -2.46 -6.42
N ASP A 468 -16.51 -1.22 -6.76
CA ASP A 468 -15.62 -0.86 -7.88
C ASP A 468 -14.12 -0.92 -7.53
N GLY A 469 -13.77 -1.29 -6.30
CA GLY A 469 -12.40 -1.39 -5.82
C GLY A 469 -11.75 -0.06 -5.43
N TYR A 470 -12.50 1.06 -5.47
CA TYR A 470 -11.99 2.39 -5.12
C TYR A 470 -12.45 2.84 -3.74
N TYR A 471 -11.60 3.63 -3.08
CA TYR A 471 -11.88 4.25 -1.80
C TYR A 471 -12.60 5.59 -1.96
N TYR A 472 -13.68 5.77 -1.22
CA TYR A 472 -14.47 7.01 -1.23
C TYR A 472 -14.61 7.59 0.15
N GLN A 473 -14.20 8.86 0.28
CA GLN A 473 -14.46 9.65 1.47
C GLN A 473 -15.96 9.95 1.60
N SER A 474 -16.49 9.77 2.81
CA SER A 474 -17.88 10.09 3.14
C SER A 474 -18.06 10.36 4.63
N ASN A 475 -19.20 10.96 4.99
CA ASN A 475 -19.57 11.13 6.40
C ASN A 475 -19.89 9.76 7.02
N TYR A 476 -19.53 9.58 8.30
CA TYR A 476 -19.74 8.32 9.03
C TYR A 476 -21.21 7.85 8.98
N ALA A 477 -22.18 8.77 8.96
CA ALA A 477 -23.61 8.46 8.94
C ALA A 477 -24.07 7.78 7.63
N THR A 478 -23.25 7.79 6.58
CA THR A 478 -23.54 7.11 5.32
C THR A 478 -23.11 5.65 5.30
N ASP A 479 -22.32 5.20 6.28
CA ASP A 479 -21.87 3.81 6.36
C ASP A 479 -22.97 2.91 6.96
N CYS A 480 -23.07 1.69 6.43
CA CYS A 480 -24.09 0.73 6.86
C CYS A 480 -23.81 0.14 8.25
N TYR A 481 -22.55 0.06 8.67
CA TYR A 481 -22.11 -0.57 9.92
C TYR A 481 -21.90 0.42 11.06
N ILE A 482 -21.61 1.69 10.77
CA ILE A 482 -21.51 2.73 11.80
C ILE A 482 -22.91 3.24 12.16
N LYS A 483 -23.26 3.21 13.45
CA LYS A 483 -24.52 3.78 13.95
C LYS A 483 -24.25 4.76 15.07
N GLU A 484 -25.03 5.83 15.08
CA GLU A 484 -25.09 6.77 16.18
C GLU A 484 -26.26 6.41 17.09
N ILE A 485 -25.97 6.22 18.38
CA ILE A 485 -26.95 5.85 19.40
C ILE A 485 -26.79 6.75 20.63
N SER A 486 -27.85 6.90 21.42
CA SER A 486 -27.79 7.60 22.70
C SER A 486 -26.81 6.91 23.66
N ASP A 487 -25.98 7.68 24.35
CA ASP A 487 -25.08 7.11 25.36
C ASP A 487 -25.79 6.93 26.71
N GLU A 488 -26.53 5.82 26.83
CA GLU A 488 -27.32 5.51 28.03
C GLU A 488 -26.47 5.51 29.32
N THR A 489 -25.18 5.16 29.24
CA THR A 489 -24.30 5.15 30.41
C THR A 489 -23.97 6.55 30.89
N ALA A 490 -23.62 7.47 29.97
CA ALA A 490 -23.38 8.87 30.31
C ALA A 490 -24.66 9.56 30.80
N ILE A 491 -25.80 9.27 30.15
CA ILE A 491 -27.13 9.76 30.57
C ILE A 491 -27.45 9.31 32.00
N ALA A 492 -27.27 8.02 32.32
CA ALA A 492 -27.53 7.49 33.66
C ALA A 492 -26.62 8.13 34.73
N GLN A 493 -25.35 8.38 34.41
CA GLN A 493 -24.42 9.09 35.31
C GLN A 493 -24.84 10.54 35.52
N ALA A 494 -25.26 11.23 34.45
CA ALA A 494 -25.77 12.60 34.54
C ALA A 494 -27.07 12.67 35.34
N GLU A 495 -27.99 11.71 35.19
CA GLU A 495 -29.23 11.62 35.95
C GLU A 495 -28.96 11.42 37.45
N ALA A 496 -28.01 10.53 37.80
CA ALA A 496 -27.60 10.31 39.17
C ALA A 496 -26.98 11.57 39.81
N LYS A 497 -26.12 12.28 39.07
CA LYS A 497 -25.53 13.56 39.49
C LYS A 497 -26.61 14.63 39.68
N TYR A 498 -27.48 14.79 38.70
CA TYR A 498 -28.59 15.76 38.73
C TYR A 498 -29.49 15.53 39.95
N THR A 499 -29.91 14.29 40.18
CA THR A 499 -30.78 13.93 41.30
C THR A 499 -30.12 14.25 42.65
N THR A 500 -28.84 13.92 42.79
CA THR A 500 -28.07 14.16 44.01
C THR A 500 -27.88 15.65 44.29
N GLU A 501 -27.45 16.42 43.30
CA GLU A 501 -27.19 17.85 43.47
C GLU A 501 -28.49 18.66 43.63
N LYS A 502 -29.56 18.30 42.90
CA LYS A 502 -30.88 18.90 43.08
C LYS A 502 -31.41 18.72 44.50
N ALA A 503 -31.25 17.53 45.08
CA ALA A 503 -31.66 17.28 46.46
C ALA A 503 -30.88 18.16 47.47
N LYS A 504 -29.56 18.32 47.26
CA LYS A 504 -28.73 19.21 48.10
C LYS A 504 -29.15 20.67 47.99
N LEU A 505 -29.44 21.15 46.77
CA LEU A 505 -29.89 22.51 46.53
C LEU A 505 -31.27 22.75 47.17
N ASN A 506 -32.23 21.85 46.97
CA ASN A 506 -33.55 21.97 47.58
C ASN A 506 -33.48 22.03 49.11
N ALA A 507 -32.65 21.18 49.74
CA ALA A 507 -32.47 21.21 51.20
C ALA A 507 -31.87 22.54 51.70
N LYS A 508 -30.95 23.14 50.92
CA LYS A 508 -30.42 24.48 51.22
C LYS A 508 -31.49 25.56 51.05
N GLU A 509 -32.31 25.49 50.01
CA GLU A 509 -33.41 26.42 49.76
C GLU A 509 -34.44 26.39 50.90
N GLU A 510 -34.87 25.20 51.33
CA GLU A 510 -35.78 25.03 52.47
C GLU A 510 -35.21 25.64 53.76
N THR A 511 -33.90 25.44 53.99
CA THR A 511 -33.21 26.01 55.15
C THR A 511 -33.18 27.54 55.08
N LEU A 512 -32.96 28.11 53.89
CA LEU A 512 -32.99 29.56 53.69
C LEU A 512 -34.41 30.12 53.89
N ASP A 513 -35.43 29.45 53.39
CA ASP A 513 -36.83 29.86 53.53
C ASP A 513 -37.27 29.85 55.00
N LEU A 514 -36.87 28.85 55.78
CA LEU A 514 -37.10 28.82 57.22
C LEU A 514 -36.41 30.00 57.94
N LYS A 515 -35.16 30.33 57.57
CA LYS A 515 -34.43 31.47 58.15
C LYS A 515 -35.07 32.80 57.78
N MET A 516 -35.48 32.98 56.53
CA MET A 516 -36.18 34.18 56.06
C MET A 516 -37.50 34.36 56.80
N LYS A 517 -38.31 33.30 56.94
CA LYS A 517 -39.57 33.33 57.69
C LYS A 517 -39.38 33.70 59.17
N ASN A 518 -38.32 33.18 59.80
CA ASN A 518 -37.97 33.52 61.18
C ASN A 518 -37.57 35.00 61.30
N LEU A 519 -36.76 35.51 60.37
CA LEU A 519 -36.38 36.92 60.31
C LEU A 519 -37.58 37.83 60.07
N ASP A 520 -38.50 37.47 59.18
CA ASP A 520 -39.73 38.25 58.93
C ASP A 520 -40.63 38.31 60.18
N THR A 521 -40.69 37.20 60.93
CA THR A 521 -41.40 37.13 62.21
C THR A 521 -40.72 38.04 63.25
N GLU A 522 -39.38 38.03 63.33
CA GLU A 522 -38.62 38.91 64.22
C GLU A 522 -38.80 40.38 63.84
N ILE A 523 -38.67 40.75 62.56
CA ILE A 523 -38.90 42.12 62.05
C ILE A 523 -40.31 42.60 62.40
N SER A 524 -41.33 41.74 62.23
CA SER A 524 -42.72 42.06 62.57
C SER A 524 -42.89 42.31 64.07
N SER A 525 -42.26 41.48 64.91
CA SER A 525 -42.28 41.65 66.37
C SER A 525 -41.56 42.93 66.82
N LEU A 526 -40.39 43.21 66.24
CA LEU A 526 -39.59 44.41 66.51
C LEU A 526 -40.32 45.67 66.03
N THR A 527 -41.05 45.61 64.92
CA THR A 527 -41.87 46.72 64.41
C THR A 527 -43.03 47.01 65.38
N THR A 528 -43.70 45.98 65.88
CA THR A 528 -44.76 46.14 66.89
C THR A 528 -44.21 46.73 68.19
N GLU A 529 -43.03 46.28 68.63
CA GLU A 529 -42.35 46.84 69.80
C GLU A 529 -41.94 48.29 69.58
N TYR A 530 -41.37 48.61 68.41
CA TYR A 530 -40.99 49.95 68.00
C TYR A 530 -42.18 50.92 68.07
N ASP A 531 -43.33 50.55 67.48
CA ASP A 531 -44.52 51.39 67.48
C ASP A 531 -45.09 51.57 68.89
N THR A 532 -45.05 50.53 69.72
CA THR A 532 -45.50 50.59 71.12
C THR A 532 -44.62 51.54 71.95
N VAL A 533 -43.30 51.43 71.81
CA VAL A 533 -42.33 52.29 72.51
C VAL A 533 -42.45 53.73 72.02
N LYS A 534 -42.53 53.94 70.69
CA LYS A 534 -42.75 55.26 70.07
C LYS A 534 -44.03 55.92 70.60
N ASN A 535 -45.14 55.20 70.59
CA ASN A 535 -46.42 55.71 71.13
C ASN A 535 -46.34 56.05 72.61
N THR A 536 -45.62 55.24 73.41
CA THR A 536 -45.42 55.50 74.84
C THR A 536 -44.59 56.76 75.08
N ILE A 537 -43.54 56.98 74.28
CA ILE A 537 -42.74 58.21 74.30
C ILE A 537 -43.62 59.41 73.93
N SER A 538 -44.38 59.34 72.83
CA SER A 538 -45.28 60.41 72.40
C SER A 538 -46.30 60.80 73.48
N LYS A 539 -46.95 59.82 74.11
CA LYS A 539 -47.89 60.07 75.23
C LYS A 539 -47.22 60.69 76.44
N ASN A 540 -45.99 60.29 76.76
CA ASN A 540 -45.22 60.89 77.86
C ASN A 540 -44.82 62.34 77.56
N ILE A 541 -44.47 62.65 76.30
CA ILE A 541 -44.21 64.01 75.84
C ILE A 541 -45.48 64.86 75.97
N GLU A 542 -46.62 64.41 75.44
CA GLU A 542 -47.90 65.10 75.55
C GLU A 542 -48.31 65.38 77.01
N LYS A 543 -48.17 64.39 77.89
CA LYS A 543 -48.46 64.54 79.33
C LYS A 543 -47.54 65.56 80.00
N SER A 544 -46.27 65.59 79.59
CA SER A 544 -45.30 66.58 80.09
C SER A 544 -45.69 67.99 79.62
N PHE A 545 -46.03 68.17 78.34
CA PHE A 545 -46.50 69.46 77.81
C PHE A 545 -47.82 69.94 78.46
N LYS A 546 -48.80 69.05 78.68
CA LYS A 546 -50.04 69.41 79.39
C LYS A 546 -49.82 69.88 80.83
N ARG A 547 -48.78 69.38 81.51
CA ARG A 547 -48.38 69.84 82.85
C ARG A 547 -47.71 71.22 82.86
N TYR A 548 -47.20 71.70 81.74
CA TYR A 548 -46.60 73.03 81.63
C TYR A 548 -47.60 74.12 81.21
N ASN A 549 -48.77 73.74 80.69
CA ASN A 549 -49.86 74.65 80.29
C ASN A 549 -51.00 74.77 81.33
N ALA A 550 -50.82 74.20 82.52
CA ALA A 550 -51.68 74.36 83.70
C ALA A 550 -50.82 74.94 84.82
#